data_AF-A0A821TTS8-F1
#
_entry.id   AF-A0A821TTS8-F1
#
_cell.length_a   1.000
_cell.length_b   1.000
_cell.length_c   1.000
_cell.angle_alpha   90.00
_cell.angle_beta   90.00
_cell.angle_gamma   90.00
#
_symmetry.space_group_name_H-M   'P 1'
#
loop_
_entity.id
_entity.type
_entity.pdbx_description
1 polymer ?
#
loop_
_entity_poly.entity_id
_entity_poly.type
_entity_poly.pdbx_seq_one_letter_code
_entity_poly.pdbx_strand_id
1 'polypeptide(L)'
;NGTWPYRCPICTRGFSKQTNLKNHLLIHTGQKPFQCQYCLKKFSLSCNLRSHIRIHHNEFPLDFSSSTFSENHSSLSIVDDDQDQNSIIDVENHD
;
A
#
# COMPACT_ATOMS: atom_id res chain seq x y z
N ASN A 1 -1.58 17.74 -33.03
CA ASN A 1 -0.36 17.46 -32.25
C ASN A 1 -0.75 16.97 -30.86
N GLY A 2 -0.50 15.70 -30.53
CA GLY A 2 -0.89 15.13 -29.24
C GLY A 2 -0.04 15.71 -28.11
N THR A 3 -0.60 16.64 -27.34
CA THR A 3 0.01 17.11 -26.10
C THR A 3 -0.29 16.09 -25.01
N TRP A 4 0.74 15.44 -24.49
CA TRP A 4 0.62 14.62 -23.29
C TRP A 4 0.76 15.55 -22.07
N PRO A 5 -0.33 15.86 -21.35
CA PRO A 5 -0.30 16.85 -20.26
C PRO A 5 0.57 16.39 -19.08
N TYR A 6 0.80 15.08 -18.94
CA TYR A 6 1.61 14.53 -17.85
C TYR A 6 2.92 13.98 -18.41
N ARG A 7 4.06 14.53 -17.98
CA ARG A 7 5.38 14.07 -18.41
C ARG A 7 6.16 13.48 -17.24
N CYS A 8 6.93 12.43 -17.54
CA CYS A 8 7.86 11.86 -16.57
C CYS A 8 9.02 12.83 -16.32
N PRO A 9 9.31 13.19 -15.06
CA PRO A 9 10.45 14.06 -14.73
C PRO A 9 11.81 13.37 -14.93
N ILE A 10 11.85 12.04 -15.05
CA ILE A 10 13.10 11.27 -15.14
C ILE A 10 13.47 10.94 -16.59
N CYS A 11 12.51 10.46 -17.39
CA CYS A 11 12.75 10.02 -18.78
C CYS A 11 11.94 10.80 -19.83
N THR A 12 11.27 11.89 -19.46
CA THR A 12 10.49 12.80 -20.34
C THR A 12 9.29 12.17 -21.06
N ARG A 13 9.02 10.87 -20.86
CA ARG A 13 7.89 10.16 -21.45
C ARG A 13 6.55 10.82 -21.10
N GLY A 14 5.71 11.03 -22.10
CA GLY A 14 4.38 11.62 -21.97
C GLY A 14 3.27 10.60 -21.70
N PHE A 15 2.27 10.99 -20.90
CA PHE A 15 1.08 10.23 -20.56
C PHE A 15 -0.18 11.09 -20.67
N SER A 16 -1.30 10.46 -21.03
CA SER A 16 -2.59 11.14 -21.18
C SER A 16 -3.34 11.26 -19.86
N LYS A 17 -2.98 10.44 -18.87
CA LYS A 17 -3.59 10.40 -17.54
C LYS A 17 -2.51 10.48 -16.46
N GLN A 18 -2.81 11.21 -15.39
CA GLN A 18 -1.90 11.33 -14.23
C GLN A 18 -1.66 9.96 -13.56
N THR A 19 -2.68 9.11 -13.51
CA THR A 19 -2.57 7.75 -12.95
C THR A 19 -1.55 6.90 -13.70
N ASN A 20 -1.48 7.03 -15.03
CA ASN A 20 -0.49 6.32 -15.84
C ASN A 20 0.93 6.84 -15.58
N LEU A 21 1.10 8.15 -15.39
CA LEU A 21 2.37 8.72 -14.96
C LEU A 21 2.79 8.21 -13.56
N LYS A 22 1.88 8.23 -12.58
CA LYS A 22 2.14 7.70 -11.22
C LYS A 22 2.57 6.24 -11.26
N ASN A 23 1.84 5.40 -11.99
CA ASN A 23 2.18 3.99 -12.19
C ASN A 23 3.53 3.82 -12.88
N HIS A 24 3.84 4.67 -13.86
CA HIS A 24 5.14 4.67 -14.52
C HIS A 24 6.28 5.02 -13.57
N LEU A 25 6.12 5.96 -12.64
CA LEU A 25 7.16 6.31 -11.66
C LEU A 25 7.58 5.14 -10.76
N LEU A 26 6.75 4.13 -10.60
CA LEU A 26 7.09 2.91 -9.85
C LEU A 26 8.25 2.14 -10.49
N ILE A 27 8.47 2.29 -11.81
CA ILE A 27 9.62 1.65 -12.48
C ILE A 27 10.94 2.32 -12.09
N HIS A 28 10.92 3.63 -11.86
CA HIS A 28 12.10 4.40 -11.52
C HIS A 28 12.46 4.25 -10.04
N THR A 29 11.45 4.19 -9.17
CA THR A 29 11.65 3.97 -7.73
C THR A 29 11.87 2.50 -7.37
N GLY A 30 11.58 1.58 -8.29
CA GLY A 30 11.61 0.14 -8.04
C GLY A 30 10.54 -0.33 -7.05
N GLN A 31 9.59 0.52 -6.68
CA GLN A 31 8.54 0.17 -5.72
C GLN A 31 7.61 -0.90 -6.26
N LYS A 32 7.28 -1.86 -5.37
CA LYS A 32 6.38 -2.98 -5.64
C LYS A 32 5.40 -3.15 -4.47
N PRO A 33 4.39 -2.26 -4.37
CA PRO A 33 3.50 -2.23 -3.21
C PRO A 33 2.56 -3.44 -3.14
N PHE A 34 2.36 -4.17 -4.24
CA PHE A 34 1.42 -5.28 -4.29
C PHE A 34 2.15 -6.61 -4.10
N GLN A 35 1.86 -7.32 -3.02
CA GLN A 35 2.48 -8.61 -2.72
C GLN A 35 1.49 -9.77 -2.96
N CYS A 36 1.96 -10.85 -3.58
CA CYS A 36 1.19 -12.09 -3.66
C CYS A 36 1.16 -12.79 -2.30
N GLN A 37 -0.03 -13.15 -1.83
CA GLN A 37 -0.18 -13.89 -0.57
C GLN A 37 0.29 -15.35 -0.65
N TYR A 38 0.31 -15.95 -1.85
CA TYR A 38 0.67 -17.37 -2.03
C TYR A 38 2.18 -17.60 -2.15
N CYS A 39 2.91 -16.71 -2.83
CA CYS A 39 4.35 -16.88 -3.07
C CYS A 39 5.21 -15.66 -2.72
N LEU A 40 4.62 -14.65 -2.06
CA LEU A 40 5.30 -13.42 -1.61
C LEU A 40 5.92 -12.57 -2.74
N LYS A 41 5.72 -12.95 -4.00
CA LYS A 41 6.19 -12.19 -5.16
C LYS A 41 5.53 -10.82 -5.20
N LYS A 42 6.35 -9.77 -5.35
CA LYS A 42 5.89 -8.38 -5.39
C LYS A 42 5.72 -7.85 -6.81
N PHE A 43 4.73 -6.98 -7.00
CA PHE A 43 4.34 -6.36 -8.26
C PHE A 43 4.19 -4.84 -8.08
N SER A 44 4.54 -4.09 -9.13
CA SER A 44 4.34 -2.63 -9.15
C SER A 44 2.88 -2.24 -9.39
N LEU A 45 2.08 -3.09 -10.04
CA LEU A 45 0.68 -2.79 -10.37
C LEU A 45 -0.29 -3.87 -9.87
N SER A 46 -1.46 -3.44 -9.41
CA SER A 46 -2.52 -4.33 -8.91
C SER A 46 -3.08 -5.26 -9.99
N CYS A 47 -3.20 -4.78 -11.24
CA CYS A 47 -3.65 -5.60 -12.37
C CYS A 47 -2.66 -6.75 -12.68
N ASN A 48 -1.37 -6.53 -12.47
CA ASN A 48 -0.34 -7.55 -12.63
C ASN A 48 -0.43 -8.59 -11.51
N LEU A 49 -0.63 -8.16 -10.26
CA LEU A 49 -0.89 -9.09 -9.14
C LEU A 49 -2.16 -9.91 -9.38
N ARG A 50 -3.28 -9.28 -9.79
CA ARG A 50 -4.53 -9.99 -10.10
C ARG A 50 -4.33 -11.04 -11.19
N SER A 51 -3.61 -10.68 -12.25
CA SER A 51 -3.30 -11.61 -13.33
C SER A 51 -2.40 -12.76 -12.86
N HIS A 52 -1.44 -12.46 -11.99
CA HIS A 52 -0.55 -13.46 -11.39
C HIS A 52 -1.31 -14.43 -10.47
N ILE A 53 -2.24 -13.95 -9.64
CA ILE A 53 -3.00 -14.83 -8.72
C ILE A 53 -3.74 -15.94 -9.47
N ARG A 54 -4.19 -15.69 -10.71
CA ARG A 54 -4.83 -16.71 -11.55
C ARG A 54 -3.94 -17.93 -11.83
N ILE A 55 -2.61 -17.80 -11.78
CA ILE A 55 -1.73 -18.97 -11.96
C ILE A 55 -1.81 -19.91 -10.76
N HIS A 56 -1.93 -19.38 -9.55
CA HIS A 56 -2.09 -20.17 -8.32
C HIS A 56 -3.42 -20.95 -8.35
N HIS A 57 -4.48 -20.36 -8.91
CA HIS A 57 -5.76 -21.05 -9.12
C HIS A 57 -5.72 -22.14 -10.20
N ASN A 58 -4.74 -22.11 -11.12
CA ASN A 58 -4.55 -23.19 -12.10
C ASN A 58 -3.63 -24.30 -11.57
N GLU A 59 -2.80 -23.99 -10.58
CA GLU A 59 -1.93 -24.95 -9.88
C GLU A 59 -2.64 -25.59 -8.66
N PHE A 60 -3.72 -24.98 -8.16
CA PHE A 60 -4.59 -25.53 -7.12
C PHE A 60 -6.04 -25.58 -7.63
N PRO A 61 -6.62 -26.77 -7.86
CA PRO A 61 -7.99 -26.88 -8.35
C PRO A 61 -8.97 -26.27 -7.35
N LEU A 62 -10.05 -25.73 -7.90
CA LEU A 62 -11.09 -24.93 -7.24
C LEU A 62 -11.89 -25.72 -6.18
N ASP A 63 -11.28 -26.03 -5.04
CA ASP A 63 -12.00 -26.40 -3.81
C ASP A 63 -11.64 -25.46 -2.64
N PHE A 64 -11.86 -24.17 -2.87
CA PHE A 64 -12.18 -23.22 -1.81
C PHE A 64 -13.33 -22.36 -2.31
N SER A 65 -14.46 -23.00 -2.63
CA SER A 65 -15.72 -22.27 -2.65
C SER A 65 -16.11 -22.01 -1.20
N SER A 66 -16.39 -20.75 -0.86
CA SER A 66 -16.86 -20.31 0.46
C SER A 66 -15.83 -20.36 1.59
N SER A 67 -14.94 -19.38 1.63
CA SER A 67 -14.67 -18.74 2.91
C SER A 67 -14.91 -17.26 2.71
N THR A 68 -15.97 -16.80 3.36
CA THR A 68 -16.21 -15.42 3.73
C THR A 68 -14.89 -14.69 3.92
N PHE A 69 -14.81 -13.48 3.38
CA PHE A 69 -13.84 -12.51 3.83
C PHE A 69 -14.03 -12.40 5.35
N SER A 70 -13.23 -13.14 6.13
CA SER A 70 -13.06 -12.88 7.54
C SER A 70 -12.44 -11.51 7.58
N GLU A 71 -13.25 -10.52 7.86
CA GLU A 71 -12.80 -9.23 8.33
C GLU A 71 -11.95 -9.47 9.57
N ASN A 72 -10.66 -9.72 9.35
CA ASN A 72 -9.66 -9.34 10.33
C ASN A 72 -9.33 -7.88 10.05
N HIS A 73 -10.34 -7.04 10.26
CA HIS A 73 -10.08 -5.71 10.76
C HIS A 73 -9.38 -5.96 12.10
N SER A 74 -8.05 -6.02 12.08
CA SER A 74 -7.29 -5.74 13.28
C SER A 74 -7.56 -4.27 13.54
N SER A 75 -8.71 -4.03 14.18
CA SER A 75 -9.00 -2.81 14.89
C SER A 75 -7.88 -2.67 15.90
N LEU A 76 -6.83 -1.96 15.51
CA LEU A 76 -6.14 -1.12 16.46
C LEU A 76 -7.17 -0.06 16.85
N SER A 77 -7.99 -0.41 17.84
CA SER A 77 -8.57 0.57 18.74
C SER A 77 -7.39 1.41 19.22
N ILE A 78 -7.33 2.68 18.81
CA ILE A 78 -6.64 3.67 19.59
C ILE A 78 -7.42 3.66 20.91
N VAL A 79 -6.86 2.98 21.90
CA VAL A 79 -7.27 3.18 23.28
C VAL A 79 -6.86 4.61 23.61
N ASP A 80 -7.83 5.42 24.00
CA ASP A 80 -7.57 6.68 24.68
C ASP A 80 -6.91 6.32 26.03
N ASP A 81 -5.59 6.18 26.04
CA ASP A 81 -4.79 6.20 27.26
C ASP A 81 -4.57 7.68 27.65
N ASP A 82 -5.64 8.29 28.15
CA ASP A 82 -5.54 9.35 29.15
C ASP A 82 -5.08 8.68 30.44
N GLN A 83 -3.80 8.77 30.77
CA GLN A 83 -3.34 9.09 32.14
C GLN A 83 -1.83 9.33 32.25
N ASP A 84 -1.53 10.51 32.79
CA ASP A 84 -0.50 10.80 33.78
C ASP A 84 0.98 10.70 33.39
N GLN A 85 1.48 11.83 32.87
CA GLN A 85 2.73 12.40 33.39
C GLN A 85 2.56 13.90 33.66
N ASN A 86 1.81 14.24 34.71
CA ASN A 86 2.03 15.49 35.42
C ASN A 86 2.35 15.20 36.88
N SER A 87 3.53 14.59 37.09
CA SER A 87 4.21 14.61 38.37
C SER A 87 4.57 16.06 38.69
N ILE A 88 3.80 16.64 39.61
CA ILE A 88 4.15 17.82 40.40
C ILE A 88 5.51 17.55 41.05
N ILE A 89 6.51 18.34 40.68
CA ILE A 89 7.65 18.62 41.53
C ILE A 89 7.52 20.06 41.98
N ASP A 90 7.15 20.22 43.25
CA ASP A 90 7.31 21.46 43.99
C ASP A 90 8.78 21.88 43.93
N VAL A 91 9.03 23.05 43.33
CA VAL A 91 10.24 23.81 43.60
C VAL A 91 9.79 25.13 44.19
N GLU A 92 9.56 25.12 45.50
CA GLU A 92 9.82 26.31 46.30
C GLU A 92 11.31 26.64 46.14
N ASN A 93 11.62 27.87 45.74
CA ASN A 93 12.66 28.66 46.40
C ASN A 93 12.54 30.15 46.04
N HIS A 94 12.47 30.95 47.11
CA HIS A 94 13.00 32.32 47.29
C HIS A 94 14.22 32.62 46.41
N ASP A 95 14.52 33.84 45.97
CA ASP A 95 14.18 35.22 46.40
C ASP A 95 13.95 36.11 45.17
#